data_AF-A0A9D8JAV5-F1
#
_entry.id   AF-A0A9D8JAV5-F1
#
_cell.length_a   1.000
_cell.length_b   1.000
_cell.length_c   1.000
_cell.angle_alpha   90.00
_cell.angle_beta   90.00
_cell.angle_gamma   90.00
#
_symmetry.space_group_name_H-M   'P 1'
#
loop_
_entity.id
_entity.type
_entity.pdbx_description
1 polymer ?
#
loop_
_entity_poly.entity_id
_entity_poly.type
_entity_poly.pdbx_seq_one_letter_code
_entity_poly.pdbx_strand_id
1 'polypeptide(L)'
;MRPSSPLLENLIQQNYSGVELPPLWQVIYQEAMRGHHLLFQRSDVELFESLKSTYELTELASLSHIEENVMEILCCHDLDSMVRVIDAMPIGQRHLLFVLYQRALKLWRSYSKEHMN
;
A
#
# COMPACT_ATOMS: atom_id res chain seq x y z
N MET A 1 -7.08 -23.61 -4.33
CA MET A 1 -6.17 -22.67 -5.03
C MET A 1 -6.60 -22.59 -6.49
N ARG A 2 -7.06 -21.43 -6.97
CA ARG A 2 -7.14 -21.15 -8.40
C ARG A 2 -6.15 -20.02 -8.66
N PRO A 3 -5.18 -20.19 -9.57
CA PRO A 3 -4.31 -19.09 -9.95
C PRO A 3 -5.19 -17.97 -10.57
N SER A 4 -4.79 -16.72 -10.35
CA SER A 4 -5.31 -15.57 -11.08
C SER A 4 -5.35 -15.89 -12.57
N SER A 5 -6.46 -15.56 -13.23
CA SER A 5 -6.63 -15.83 -14.66
C SER A 5 -5.44 -15.22 -15.44
N PRO A 6 -4.74 -15.98 -16.30
CA PRO A 6 -3.61 -15.46 -17.10
C PRO A 6 -3.98 -14.23 -17.95
N LEU A 7 -5.27 -14.08 -18.29
CA LEU A 7 -5.80 -12.89 -18.98
C LEU A 7 -5.73 -11.64 -18.11
N LEU A 8 -6.01 -11.76 -16.81
CA LEU A 8 -5.98 -10.64 -15.87
C LEU A 8 -4.55 -10.17 -15.63
N GLU A 9 -3.62 -11.11 -15.50
CA GLU A 9 -2.19 -10.81 -15.33
C GLU A 9 -1.63 -10.11 -16.58
N ASN A 10 -1.99 -10.57 -17.78
CA ASN A 10 -1.62 -9.92 -19.03
C ASN A 10 -2.23 -8.51 -19.18
N LEU A 11 -3.49 -8.32 -18.80
CA LEU A 11 -4.14 -7.01 -18.83
C LEU A 11 -3.48 -6.03 -17.84
N ILE A 12 -3.06 -6.50 -16.67
CA ILE A 12 -2.34 -5.70 -15.70
C ILE A 12 -0.96 -5.32 -16.26
N GLN A 13 -0.20 -6.27 -16.79
CA GLN A 13 1.12 -6.00 -17.38
C GLN A 13 1.06 -5.02 -18.56
N GLN A 14 0.01 -5.09 -19.39
CA GLN A 14 -0.18 -4.16 -20.51
C GLN A 14 -0.53 -2.73 -20.07
N ASN A 15 -1.28 -2.56 -18.97
CA ASN A 15 -1.72 -1.25 -18.51
C ASN A 15 -0.79 -0.61 -17.46
N TYR A 16 0.10 -1.40 -16.86
CA TYR A 16 0.92 -1.01 -15.71
C TYR A 16 2.40 -1.39 -15.89
N SER A 17 2.93 -1.28 -17.11
CA SER A 17 4.33 -1.54 -17.44
C SER A 17 5.30 -0.65 -16.63
N GLY A 18 6.40 -1.22 -16.13
CA GLY A 18 7.54 -0.46 -15.59
C GLY A 18 7.87 -0.66 -14.11
N VAL A 19 7.16 -1.55 -13.39
CA VAL A 19 7.49 -1.91 -12.00
C VAL A 19 7.41 -3.43 -11.82
N GLU A 20 8.51 -4.06 -11.39
CA GLU A 20 8.59 -5.51 -11.12
C GLU A 20 7.90 -5.87 -9.79
N LEU A 21 6.61 -5.59 -9.68
CA LEU A 21 5.77 -6.01 -8.55
C LEU A 21 4.81 -7.14 -8.98
N PRO A 22 4.28 -7.93 -8.03
CA PRO A 22 3.14 -8.81 -8.33
C PRO A 22 1.96 -8.01 -8.91
N PRO A 23 1.12 -8.60 -9.79
CA PRO A 23 0.10 -7.87 -10.53
C PRO A 23 -0.83 -6.99 -9.67
N LEU A 24 -1.32 -7.51 -8.55
CA LEU A 24 -2.16 -6.73 -7.62
C LEU A 24 -1.41 -5.51 -7.06
N TRP A 25 -0.14 -5.68 -6.69
CA TRP A 25 0.71 -4.60 -6.17
C TRP A 25 1.07 -3.57 -7.25
N GLN A 26 1.17 -3.96 -8.51
CA GLN A 26 1.31 -3.01 -9.63
C GLN A 26 0.11 -2.08 -9.71
N VAL A 27 -1.11 -2.63 -9.63
CA VAL A 27 -2.36 -1.83 -9.64
C VAL A 27 -2.39 -0.89 -8.43
N ILE A 28 -2.12 -1.40 -7.23
CA ILE A 28 -2.09 -0.60 -6.00
C ILE A 28 -1.09 0.56 -6.13
N TYR A 29 0.13 0.29 -6.58
CA TYR A 29 1.15 1.30 -6.76
C TYR A 29 0.73 2.39 -7.77
N GLN A 30 0.24 1.97 -8.93
CA GLN A 30 -0.09 2.87 -10.03
C GLN A 30 -1.31 3.74 -9.74
N GLU A 31 -2.31 3.20 -9.03
CA GLU A 31 -3.44 4.00 -8.54
C GLU A 31 -2.99 4.95 -7.42
N ALA A 32 -2.11 4.51 -6.53
CA ALA A 32 -1.55 5.40 -5.51
C ALA A 32 -0.76 6.58 -6.09
N MET A 33 -0.04 6.36 -7.21
CA MET A 33 0.64 7.43 -7.94
C MET A 33 -0.32 8.45 -8.57
N ARG A 34 -1.57 8.05 -8.84
CA ARG A 34 -2.67 8.93 -9.29
C ARG A 34 -3.40 9.62 -8.14
N GLY A 35 -3.03 9.34 -6.89
CA GLY A 35 -3.70 9.84 -5.69
C GLY A 35 -4.86 8.98 -5.21
N HIS A 36 -5.07 7.80 -5.80
CA HIS A 36 -6.10 6.85 -5.38
C HIS A 36 -5.49 5.78 -4.45
N HIS A 37 -5.66 5.93 -3.15
CA HIS A 37 -5.09 5.01 -2.16
C HIS A 37 -6.02 3.82 -1.87
N LEU A 38 -6.00 2.82 -2.76
CA LEU A 38 -6.92 1.66 -2.73
C LEU A 38 -6.90 0.83 -1.43
N LEU A 39 -5.80 0.85 -0.68
CA LEU A 39 -5.66 0.09 0.57
C LEU A 39 -6.33 0.75 1.77
N PHE A 40 -6.74 2.02 1.67
CA PHE A 40 -7.24 2.80 2.78
C PHE A 40 -8.61 3.38 2.48
N GLN A 41 -9.47 3.43 3.50
CA GLN A 41 -10.75 4.13 3.40
C GLN A 41 -10.50 5.61 3.10
N ARG A 42 -11.37 6.21 2.27
CA ARG A 42 -11.22 7.63 1.89
C ARG A 42 -11.22 8.56 3.10
N SER A 43 -12.08 8.30 4.09
CA SER A 43 -12.14 9.06 5.33
C SER A 43 -10.83 9.01 6.12
N ASP A 44 -10.18 7.84 6.12
CA ASP A 44 -8.91 7.64 6.81
C ASP A 44 -7.77 8.36 6.08
N VAL A 45 -7.76 8.30 4.75
CA VAL A 45 -6.81 9.07 3.93
C VAL A 45 -6.91 10.56 4.24
N GLU A 46 -8.11 11.14 4.16
CA GLU A 46 -8.33 12.57 4.42
C GLU A 46 -7.90 12.96 5.84
N LEU A 47 -8.22 12.13 6.83
CA LEU A 47 -7.78 12.31 8.21
C LEU A 47 -6.25 12.27 8.32
N PHE A 48 -5.61 11.21 7.84
CA PHE A 48 -4.17 10.99 8.01
C PHE A 48 -3.34 12.01 7.24
N GLU A 49 -3.80 12.46 6.08
CA GLU A 49 -3.13 13.54 5.35
C GLU A 49 -3.19 14.88 6.09
N SER A 50 -4.28 15.16 6.80
CA SER A 50 -4.38 16.35 7.66
C SER A 50 -3.47 16.29 8.89
N LEU A 51 -3.11 15.08 9.35
CA LEU A 51 -2.27 14.84 10.53
C LEU A 51 -0.75 14.85 10.22
N LYS A 52 -0.35 14.89 8.95
CA LYS A 52 1.05 14.81 8.49
C LYS A 52 2.01 15.80 9.14
N SER A 53 1.54 16.92 9.70
CA SER A 53 2.37 17.94 10.33
C SER A 53 2.77 17.65 11.78
N THR A 54 2.11 16.70 12.45
CA THR A 54 2.08 16.69 13.94
C THR A 54 2.73 15.44 14.56
N TYR A 55 3.01 14.40 13.77
CA TYR A 55 3.24 13.04 14.28
C TYR A 55 4.61 12.43 13.94
N GLU A 56 5.66 13.23 13.78
CA GLU A 56 6.99 12.69 13.46
C GLU A 56 7.69 11.98 14.65
N LEU A 57 7.16 12.00 15.89
CA LEU A 57 7.97 11.62 17.07
C LEU A 57 7.28 10.76 18.15
N THR A 58 6.08 10.23 17.93
CA THR A 58 5.38 9.39 18.93
C THR A 58 4.68 8.28 18.14
N GLU A 59 5.03 6.99 18.15
CA GLU A 59 5.47 6.14 19.24
C GLU A 59 6.23 4.93 18.67
N LEU A 60 7.47 4.71 19.14
CA LEU A 60 8.18 3.43 18.99
C LEU A 60 7.40 2.25 19.61
N ALA A 61 6.43 2.53 20.49
CA ALA A 61 5.58 1.52 21.13
C ALA A 61 4.55 0.88 20.17
N SER A 62 4.16 1.55 19.08
CA SER A 62 3.22 1.01 18.10
C SER A 62 3.89 0.07 17.08
N LEU A 63 5.21 -0.07 17.09
CA LEU A 63 5.94 -0.95 16.18
C LEU A 63 5.80 -2.43 16.55
N SER A 64 5.45 -2.76 17.80
CA SER A 64 5.50 -4.14 18.30
C SER A 64 4.55 -5.12 17.61
N HIS A 65 3.61 -4.64 16.77
CA HIS A 65 2.69 -5.48 16.00
C HIS A 65 2.56 -5.06 14.53
N ILE A 66 3.27 -4.01 14.09
CA ILE A 66 3.11 -3.55 12.71
C ILE A 66 3.67 -4.57 11.71
N GLU A 67 4.76 -5.27 12.09
CA GLU A 67 5.37 -6.31 11.25
C GLU A 67 4.41 -7.48 11.01
N GLU A 68 3.72 -7.96 12.06
CA GLU A 68 2.74 -9.04 11.97
C GLU A 68 1.59 -8.67 11.03
N ASN A 69 1.02 -7.46 11.21
CA ASN A 69 -0.05 -6.96 10.35
C ASN A 69 0.41 -6.78 8.89
N VAL A 70 1.63 -6.29 8.66
CA VAL A 70 2.19 -6.15 7.31
C VAL A 70 2.36 -7.53 6.65
N MET A 71 2.84 -8.52 7.40
CA MET A 71 2.94 -9.89 6.88
C MET A 71 1.57 -10.46 6.51
N GLU A 72 0.55 -10.23 7.33
CA GLU A 72 -0.83 -10.65 7.04
C GLU A 72 -1.37 -9.99 5.76
N ILE A 73 -1.15 -8.68 5.59
CA ILE A 73 -1.52 -7.96 4.38
C ILE A 73 -0.79 -8.53 3.16
N LEU A 74 0.50 -8.82 3.26
CA LEU A 74 1.29 -9.38 2.16
C LEU A 74 0.86 -10.80 1.78
N CYS A 75 0.27 -11.57 2.71
CA CYS A 75 -0.27 -12.89 2.45
C CYS A 75 -1.66 -12.87 1.76
N CYS A 76 -2.32 -11.71 1.70
CA CYS A 76 -3.62 -11.59 1.07
C CYS A 76 -3.53 -11.78 -0.45
N HIS A 77 -4.54 -12.44 -1.02
CA HIS A 77 -4.61 -12.71 -2.47
C HIS A 77 -5.43 -11.70 -3.25
N ASP A 78 -6.21 -10.85 -2.57
CA ASP A 78 -7.10 -9.88 -3.16
C ASP A 78 -7.14 -8.58 -2.34
N LEU A 79 -7.56 -7.50 -3.00
CA LEU A 79 -7.64 -6.17 -2.41
C LEU A 79 -8.62 -6.11 -1.23
N ASP A 80 -9.77 -6.78 -1.35
CA ASP A 80 -10.81 -6.75 -0.31
C ASP A 80 -10.31 -7.35 1.00
N SER A 81 -9.50 -8.40 0.93
CA SER A 81 -8.86 -9.01 2.10
C SER A 81 -7.79 -8.11 2.69
N MET A 82 -6.96 -7.46 1.88
CA MET A 82 -5.98 -6.47 2.35
C MET A 82 -6.66 -5.32 3.10
N VAL A 83 -7.73 -4.76 2.52
CA VAL A 83 -8.49 -3.65 3.13
C VAL A 83 -9.13 -4.10 4.44
N ARG A 84 -9.69 -5.32 4.52
CA ARG A 84 -10.26 -5.85 5.76
C ARG A 84 -9.25 -6.01 6.89
N VAL A 85 -8.04 -6.48 6.58
CA VAL A 85 -6.95 -6.58 7.56
C VAL A 85 -6.61 -5.18 8.07
N ILE A 86 -6.43 -4.21 7.15
CA ILE A 86 -6.12 -2.83 7.51
C ILE A 86 -7.23 -2.24 8.38
N ASP A 87 -8.50 -2.37 7.98
CA ASP A 87 -9.66 -1.83 8.71
C ASP A 87 -9.85 -2.42 10.11
N ALA A 88 -9.40 -3.65 10.34
CA ALA A 88 -9.40 -4.28 11.65
C ALA A 88 -8.33 -3.71 12.61
N MET A 89 -7.33 -3.00 12.09
CA MET A 89 -6.25 -2.44 12.90
C MET A 89 -6.72 -1.21 13.69
N PRO A 90 -6.17 -0.99 14.91
CA PRO A 90 -6.37 0.26 15.64
C PRO A 90 -5.99 1.47 14.79
N ILE A 91 -6.71 2.59 14.96
CA ILE A 91 -6.51 3.80 14.14
C ILE A 91 -5.06 4.30 14.13
N GLY A 92 -4.35 4.19 15.26
CA GLY A 92 -2.93 4.55 15.35
C GLY A 92 -2.03 3.68 14.47
N GLN A 93 -2.31 2.38 14.40
CA GLN A 93 -1.57 1.45 13.54
C GLN A 93 -1.90 1.64 12.06
N ARG A 94 -3.17 1.91 11.72
CA ARG A 94 -3.57 2.28 10.34
C ARG A 94 -2.88 3.55 9.88
N HIS A 95 -2.81 4.56 10.74
CA HIS A 95 -2.09 5.80 10.44
C HIS A 95 -0.58 5.55 10.25
N LEU A 96 0.04 4.78 11.13
CA LEU A 96 1.45 4.39 11.00
C LEU A 96 1.71 3.64 9.68
N LEU A 97 0.85 2.67 9.35
CA LEU A 97 0.92 1.93 8.09
C LEU A 97 0.79 2.87 6.89
N PHE A 98 -0.13 3.84 6.94
CA PHE A 98 -0.30 4.82 5.88
C PHE A 98 0.95 5.68 5.66
N VAL A 99 1.62 6.10 6.74
CA VAL A 99 2.89 6.84 6.66
C VAL A 99 3.99 5.98 6.03
N LEU A 100 4.13 4.72 6.46
CA LEU A 100 5.11 3.78 5.89
C LEU A 100 4.83 3.50 4.41
N TYR A 101 3.57 3.28 4.07
CA TYR A 101 3.09 3.12 2.70
C TYR A 101 3.47 4.31 1.82
N GLN A 102 3.20 5.54 2.27
CA GLN A 102 3.58 6.74 1.52
C GLN A 102 5.10 6.89 1.35
N ARG A 103 5.90 6.48 2.36
CA ARG A 103 7.36 6.43 2.23
C ARG A 103 7.80 5.39 1.19
N ALA A 104 7.22 4.19 1.21
CA ALA A 104 7.50 3.14 0.24
C ALA A 104 7.17 3.59 -1.20
N LEU A 105 6.00 4.20 -1.40
CA LEU A 105 5.61 4.78 -2.68
C LEU A 105 6.61 5.81 -3.21
N LYS A 106 7.12 6.70 -2.33
CA LYS A 106 8.15 7.69 -2.70
C LYS A 106 9.47 7.01 -3.08
N LEU A 107 9.89 6.01 -2.32
CA LEU A 107 11.12 5.24 -2.61
C LEU A 107 11.02 4.52 -3.95
N TRP A 108 9.90 3.83 -4.21
CA TRP A 108 9.67 3.17 -5.50
C TRP A 108 9.63 4.15 -6.66
N ARG A 109 9.00 5.32 -6.49
CA ARG A 109 9.01 6.36 -7.52
C ARG A 109 10.43 6.85 -7.84
N SER A 110 11.28 7.01 -6.83
CA SER A 110 12.69 7.38 -7.05
C SER A 110 13.45 6.27 -7.77
N TYR A 111 13.30 5.03 -7.31
CA TYR A 111 13.93 3.85 -7.92
C TYR A 111 13.55 3.69 -9.40
N SER A 112 12.25 3.80 -9.73
CA SER A 112 11.77 3.72 -11.12
C SER A 112 12.33 4.85 -12.00
N LYS A 113 12.51 6.06 -11.47
CA LYS A 113 13.12 7.17 -12.23
C LYS A 113 14.60 6.94 -12.52
N GLU A 114 15.32 6.30 -11.61
CA GLU A 114 16.74 5.99 -11.78
C GLU A 114 16.98 4.87 -12.80
N HIS A 115 16.05 3.90 -12.91
CA HIS A 115 16.18 2.75 -13.83
C HIS A 115 15.58 3.00 -15.23
N MET A 116 14.93 4.15 -15.45
CA MET A 116 14.41 4.57 -16.76
C MET A 116 15.30 5.60 -17.48
N ASN A 117 16.40 6.03 -16.85
CA ASN A 117 17.46 6.85 -17.46
C ASN A 117 18.70 5.99 -17.73
#